data_AF-A0AAX3NJ90-F1
#
_entry.id   AF-A0AAX3NJ90-F1
#
_cell.length_a   1.000
_cell.length_b   1.000
_cell.length_c   1.000
_cell.angle_alpha   90.00
_cell.angle_beta   90.00
_cell.angle_gamma   90.00
#
_symmetry.space_group_name_H-M   'P 1'
#
loop_
_entity.id
_entity.type
_entity.pdbx_description
1 polymer ?
#
loop_
_entity_poly.entity_id
_entity_poly.type
_entity_poly.pdbx_seq_one_letter_code
_entity_poly.pdbx_strand_id
1 'polypeptide(L)'
;MADTNANGNAQQSGSKLKSVESLDQTNAMERGLSNRHVQFIAIGGTIGTGLFLGSGKSISLTGPSIVFVYILVGVIMFFLMRAIGEMMYRDPSQHTFINFITRYLGNGWGHFAGWTYWAALVLLGMTEITAVSTYFITFFDTFGIDLTHWKWLIELCFLVSLVSVNLIAVKVFGEVEFWFSMIKITLIGAMIVTAVVMIVIGYQYPAARIHGVDHVSPAGHAGLDNLFAGFSFAPNGWMAFLMSFQMVFFAYELLEFVGVTVSETKNPRKVLPKAINEIIVRVLIFYVGALVAIMCIVPWTSFKPNKDGSFASPFIMVFQYAGLNWASALVFFVVITAASSSLNSLLYSAGRHLYQLAEESPSPMLNKIGQVSDRKVPARAILVSAVLILLSPIVNAIPGVSGAFVLFSSASSAVFLFIYILTLVAHRKYRRSDDFIPDGFVMPAWKVLNTVAIAFFVFIYLTLFLADDTRNSAIAGLVWLIGFGGFSLLRERYRSRDLKAALEHKE
;
A
#
# COMPACT_ATOMS: atom_id res chain seq x y z
N MET A 1 -33.77 -57.52 -26.74
CA MET A 1 -34.49 -57.38 -25.46
C MET A 1 -33.59 -56.54 -24.58
N ALA A 2 -33.76 -55.22 -24.50
CA ALA A 2 -34.79 -54.53 -23.68
C ALA A 2 -34.70 -55.01 -22.22
N ASP A 3 -34.55 -54.19 -21.18
CA ASP A 3 -34.70 -52.75 -21.08
C ASP A 3 -34.16 -52.27 -19.70
N THR A 4 -33.74 -51.01 -19.67
CA THR A 4 -33.83 -50.01 -18.58
C THR A 4 -33.78 -50.41 -17.09
N ASN A 5 -32.88 -49.74 -16.35
CA ASN A 5 -33.31 -48.90 -15.24
C ASN A 5 -32.26 -47.83 -14.89
N ALA A 6 -32.52 -46.64 -15.43
CA ALA A 6 -31.99 -45.38 -14.94
C ALA A 6 -32.67 -45.05 -13.60
N ASN A 7 -31.89 -44.69 -12.59
CA ASN A 7 -32.37 -43.84 -11.52
C ASN A 7 -31.28 -42.82 -11.20
N GLY A 8 -31.53 -41.59 -11.67
CA GLY A 8 -30.69 -40.45 -11.48
C GLY A 8 -30.64 -40.02 -10.02
N ASN A 9 -29.43 -39.98 -9.48
CA ASN A 9 -29.10 -38.96 -8.50
C ASN A 9 -28.51 -37.80 -9.27
N ALA A 10 -29.34 -36.78 -9.49
CA ALA A 10 -28.88 -35.44 -9.82
C ALA A 10 -27.86 -35.03 -8.75
N GLN A 11 -26.57 -35.12 -9.10
CA GLN A 11 -25.53 -34.44 -8.35
C GLN A 11 -25.88 -32.96 -8.33
N GLN A 12 -26.38 -32.49 -7.19
CA GLN A 12 -26.32 -31.08 -6.86
C GLN A 12 -24.85 -30.68 -6.99
N SER A 13 -24.54 -29.99 -8.09
CA SER A 13 -23.29 -29.27 -8.32
C SER A 13 -23.23 -28.07 -7.38
N GLY A 14 -23.25 -28.31 -6.07
CA GLY A 14 -22.76 -27.35 -5.10
C GLY A 14 -21.26 -27.27 -5.28
N SER A 15 -20.76 -26.10 -5.68
CA SER A 15 -19.33 -25.77 -5.78
C SER A 15 -18.58 -26.21 -4.51
N LYS A 16 -18.08 -27.45 -4.50
CA LYS A 16 -17.30 -27.99 -3.37
C LYS A 16 -15.97 -27.24 -3.38
N LEU A 17 -15.73 -26.47 -2.32
CA LEU A 17 -14.47 -25.75 -2.12
C LEU A 17 -13.29 -26.73 -2.25
N LYS A 18 -12.35 -26.44 -3.16
CA LYS A 18 -11.09 -27.18 -3.22
C LYS A 18 -10.39 -27.13 -1.86
N SER A 19 -9.87 -28.27 -1.38
CA SER A 19 -9.06 -28.34 -0.17
C SER A 19 -7.71 -27.66 -0.39
N VAL A 20 -7.07 -27.16 0.67
CA VAL A 20 -5.75 -26.52 0.56
C VAL A 20 -4.73 -27.49 -0.04
N GLU A 21 -4.76 -28.76 0.39
CA GLU A 21 -3.92 -29.84 -0.15
C GLU A 21 -4.07 -30.01 -1.67
N SER A 22 -5.30 -29.93 -2.20
CA SER A 22 -5.54 -30.01 -3.64
C SER A 22 -5.06 -28.78 -4.42
N LEU A 23 -4.99 -27.61 -3.77
CA LEU A 23 -4.46 -26.38 -4.37
C LEU A 23 -2.92 -26.38 -4.38
N ASP A 24 -2.30 -27.06 -3.42
CA ASP A 24 -0.84 -27.13 -3.29
C ASP A 24 -0.19 -28.05 -4.31
N GLN A 25 -0.92 -29.06 -4.82
CA GLN A 25 -0.41 -29.96 -5.87
C GLN A 25 -0.04 -29.23 -7.17
N THR A 26 -0.65 -28.07 -7.44
CA THR A 26 -0.40 -27.25 -8.64
C THR A 26 0.34 -25.94 -8.33
N ASN A 27 0.72 -25.69 -7.08
CA ASN A 27 1.36 -24.44 -6.68
C ASN A 27 2.89 -24.52 -6.83
N ALA A 28 3.44 -23.71 -7.72
CA ALA A 28 4.89 -23.69 -7.97
C ALA A 28 5.68 -22.98 -6.85
N MET A 29 5.04 -22.09 -6.08
CA MET A 29 5.65 -21.30 -4.99
C MET A 29 5.33 -21.89 -3.61
N GLU A 30 6.26 -21.76 -2.67
CA GLU A 30 6.14 -22.36 -1.34
C GLU A 30 5.18 -21.58 -0.42
N ARG A 31 4.26 -22.29 0.26
CA ARG A 31 3.46 -21.72 1.37
C ARG A 31 4.25 -21.64 2.68
N GLY A 32 5.29 -20.80 2.70
CA GLY A 32 6.22 -20.67 3.81
C GLY A 32 5.74 -19.77 4.96
N LEU A 33 4.69 -18.97 4.77
CA LEU A 33 4.27 -17.96 5.75
C LEU A 33 3.41 -18.56 6.87
N SER A 34 3.78 -18.21 8.10
CA SER A 34 3.04 -18.56 9.31
C SER A 34 1.97 -17.49 9.61
N ASN A 35 1.00 -17.82 10.46
CA ASN A 35 -0.03 -16.87 10.89
C ASN A 35 0.58 -15.61 11.55
N ARG A 36 1.67 -15.76 12.32
CA ARG A 36 2.38 -14.61 12.90
C ARG A 36 3.00 -13.72 11.82
N HIS A 37 3.59 -14.31 10.78
CA HIS A 37 4.20 -13.52 9.69
C HIS A 37 3.13 -12.72 8.98
N VAL A 38 2.00 -13.34 8.61
CA VAL A 38 0.93 -12.64 7.90
C VAL A 38 0.34 -11.52 8.75
N GLN A 39 0.12 -11.73 10.05
CA GLN A 39 -0.39 -10.66 10.92
C GLN A 39 0.61 -9.50 11.04
N PHE A 40 1.89 -9.78 11.28
CA PHE A 40 2.90 -8.74 11.40
C PHE A 40 3.17 -8.02 10.09
N ILE A 41 3.27 -8.75 8.96
CA ILE A 41 3.34 -8.16 7.62
C ILE A 41 2.10 -7.28 7.38
N ALA A 42 0.92 -7.75 7.76
CA ALA A 42 -0.30 -7.01 7.58
C ALA A 42 -0.40 -5.79 8.52
N ILE A 43 0.35 -5.74 9.63
CA ILE A 43 0.47 -4.53 10.47
C ILE A 43 1.58 -3.62 9.95
N GLY A 44 2.77 -4.15 9.68
CA GLY A 44 3.90 -3.38 9.16
C GLY A 44 3.62 -2.79 7.79
N GLY A 45 2.90 -3.51 6.93
CA GLY A 45 2.45 -3.02 5.62
C GLY A 45 1.42 -1.90 5.72
N THR A 46 0.68 -1.80 6.84
CA THR A 46 -0.16 -0.62 7.13
C THR A 46 0.64 0.51 7.77
N ILE A 47 1.96 0.42 7.94
CA ILE A 47 2.75 1.47 8.61
C ILE A 47 3.97 1.74 7.75
N GLY A 48 3.81 2.69 6.83
CA GLY A 48 4.83 3.08 5.86
C GLY A 48 5.31 4.52 6.03
N THR A 49 6.09 4.96 5.06
CA THR A 49 6.63 6.32 4.99
C THR A 49 5.53 7.37 4.91
N GLY A 50 4.37 7.07 4.32
CA GLY A 50 3.22 7.98 4.24
C GLY A 50 2.79 8.56 5.59
N LEU A 51 2.79 7.76 6.67
CA LEU A 51 2.46 8.26 8.02
C LEU A 51 3.59 9.12 8.60
N PHE A 52 4.85 8.71 8.46
CA PHE A 52 5.99 9.40 9.06
C PHE A 52 6.43 10.68 8.32
N LEU A 53 6.33 10.68 6.99
CA LEU A 53 6.61 11.82 6.09
C LEU A 53 5.39 12.74 5.96
N GLY A 54 4.23 12.14 5.69
CA GLY A 54 3.05 12.89 5.25
C GLY A 54 2.27 13.53 6.38
N SER A 55 2.38 13.04 7.62
CA SER A 55 1.59 13.54 8.74
C SER A 55 1.85 15.02 9.06
N GLY A 56 3.09 15.51 8.97
CA GLY A 56 3.41 16.92 9.22
C GLY A 56 2.69 17.87 8.25
N LYS A 57 2.84 17.62 6.94
CA LYS A 57 2.12 18.37 5.89
C LYS A 57 0.60 18.20 6.03
N SER A 58 0.11 17.00 6.31
CA SER A 58 -1.32 16.73 6.47
C SER A 58 -1.95 17.46 7.65
N ILE A 59 -1.27 17.48 8.81
CA ILE A 59 -1.70 18.23 10.01
C ILE A 59 -1.66 19.73 9.70
N SER A 60 -0.61 20.22 9.03
CA SER A 60 -0.52 21.64 8.68
C SER A 60 -1.65 22.10 7.76
N LEU A 61 -2.13 21.22 6.86
CA LEU A 61 -3.19 21.54 5.90
C LEU A 61 -4.56 21.59 6.55
N THR A 62 -4.84 20.66 7.46
CA THR A 62 -6.22 20.38 7.91
C THR A 62 -6.44 20.54 9.40
N GLY A 63 -5.37 20.73 10.18
CA GLY A 63 -5.42 20.76 11.62
C GLY A 63 -5.99 19.45 12.19
N PRO A 64 -6.80 19.51 13.27
CA PRO A 64 -7.32 18.31 13.92
C PRO A 64 -8.30 17.50 13.05
N SER A 65 -8.87 18.10 12.01
CA SER A 65 -9.74 17.39 11.06
C SER A 65 -9.02 16.30 10.26
N ILE A 66 -7.68 16.26 10.29
CA ILE A 66 -6.90 15.18 9.67
C ILE A 66 -7.30 13.81 10.20
N VAL A 67 -7.67 13.72 11.48
CA VAL A 67 -8.13 12.47 12.11
C VAL A 67 -9.36 11.93 11.40
N PHE A 68 -10.30 12.81 11.03
CA PHE A 68 -11.48 12.44 10.28
C PHE A 68 -11.12 11.91 8.88
N VAL A 69 -10.16 12.55 8.19
CA VAL A 69 -9.71 12.11 6.86
C VAL A 69 -9.09 10.72 6.93
N TYR A 70 -8.22 10.45 7.90
CA TYR A 70 -7.64 9.11 8.11
C TYR A 70 -8.70 8.04 8.44
N ILE A 71 -9.67 8.36 9.31
CA ILE A 71 -10.78 7.44 9.61
C ILE A 71 -11.57 7.15 8.32
N LEU A 72 -11.94 8.18 7.58
CA LEU A 72 -12.78 8.04 6.40
C LEU A 72 -12.07 7.24 5.30
N VAL A 73 -10.84 7.59 4.96
CA VAL A 73 -10.05 6.85 3.96
C VAL A 73 -9.79 5.42 4.45
N GLY A 74 -9.46 5.21 5.72
CA GLY A 74 -9.25 3.88 6.30
C GLY A 74 -10.51 3.00 6.25
N VAL A 75 -11.70 3.55 6.48
CA VAL A 75 -12.98 2.84 6.33
C VAL A 75 -13.23 2.44 4.88
N ILE A 76 -12.95 3.32 3.91
CA ILE A 76 -13.11 2.99 2.49
C ILE A 76 -12.09 1.94 2.03
N MET A 77 -10.84 2.03 2.50
CA MET A 77 -9.83 1.01 2.24
C MET A 77 -10.21 -0.33 2.89
N PHE A 78 -10.84 -0.31 4.07
CA PHE A 78 -11.41 -1.53 4.66
C PHE A 78 -12.50 -2.15 3.77
N PHE A 79 -13.36 -1.34 3.13
CA PHE A 79 -14.34 -1.86 2.18
C PHE A 79 -13.68 -2.51 0.96
N LEU A 80 -12.64 -1.90 0.40
CA LEU A 80 -11.82 -2.50 -0.66
C LEU A 80 -11.24 -3.84 -0.22
N MET A 81 -10.64 -3.89 0.98
CA MET A 81 -10.04 -5.10 1.51
C MET A 81 -11.05 -6.20 1.79
N ARG A 82 -12.28 -5.86 2.21
CA ARG A 82 -13.38 -6.83 2.35
C ARG A 82 -13.78 -7.40 0.99
N ALA A 83 -13.85 -6.58 -0.05
CA ALA A 83 -14.13 -7.03 -1.42
C ALA A 83 -13.02 -7.95 -1.97
N ILE A 84 -11.75 -7.56 -1.80
CA ILE A 84 -10.59 -8.40 -2.16
C ILE A 84 -10.65 -9.73 -1.40
N GLY A 85 -10.84 -9.68 -0.08
CA GLY A 85 -10.90 -10.86 0.76
C GLY A 85 -12.01 -11.83 0.41
N GLU A 86 -13.19 -11.32 0.05
CA GLU A 86 -14.32 -12.16 -0.35
C GLU A 86 -14.02 -12.92 -1.66
N MET A 87 -13.35 -12.29 -2.64
CA MET A 87 -12.89 -12.96 -3.85
C MET A 87 -11.72 -13.92 -3.58
N MET A 88 -10.76 -13.53 -2.76
CA MET A 88 -9.61 -14.39 -2.40
C MET A 88 -10.00 -15.59 -1.53
N TYR A 89 -11.08 -15.48 -0.75
CA TYR A 89 -11.61 -16.60 0.02
C TYR A 89 -12.12 -17.74 -0.89
N ARG A 90 -12.71 -17.36 -2.04
CA ARG A 90 -13.16 -18.30 -3.08
C ARG A 90 -12.02 -19.06 -3.72
N ASP A 91 -10.94 -18.35 -4.05
CA ASP A 91 -9.77 -18.94 -4.68
C ASP A 91 -8.47 -18.43 -4.04
N PRO A 92 -8.02 -19.08 -2.96
CA PRO A 92 -6.79 -18.69 -2.25
C PRO A 92 -5.51 -19.20 -2.92
N SER A 93 -5.60 -19.81 -4.12
CA SER A 93 -4.41 -20.12 -4.93
C SER A 93 -3.95 -18.95 -5.79
N GLN A 94 -4.80 -17.93 -5.97
CA GLN A 94 -4.43 -16.73 -6.72
C GLN A 94 -3.38 -15.92 -5.95
N HIS A 95 -2.22 -15.72 -6.57
CA HIS A 95 -1.13 -14.92 -6.01
C HIS A 95 -1.37 -13.42 -6.08
N THR A 96 -2.30 -12.98 -6.93
CA THR A 96 -2.77 -11.60 -7.01
C THR A 96 -4.29 -11.52 -7.02
N PHE A 97 -4.83 -10.45 -6.43
CA PHE A 97 -6.24 -10.11 -6.57
C PHE A 97 -6.59 -9.58 -7.98
N ILE A 98 -5.59 -9.17 -8.78
CA ILE A 98 -5.78 -8.72 -10.17
C ILE A 98 -6.40 -9.83 -11.03
N ASN A 99 -6.18 -11.11 -10.70
CA ASN A 99 -6.80 -12.21 -11.43
C ASN A 99 -8.33 -12.22 -11.38
N PHE A 100 -8.91 -11.66 -10.33
CA PHE A 100 -10.36 -11.50 -10.28
C PHE A 100 -10.85 -10.41 -11.24
N ILE A 101 -10.03 -9.41 -11.54
CA ILE A 101 -10.33 -8.42 -12.60
C ILE A 101 -10.36 -9.15 -13.95
N THR A 102 -9.33 -9.94 -14.27
CA THR A 102 -9.29 -10.73 -15.51
C THR A 102 -10.49 -11.67 -15.61
N ARG A 103 -10.78 -12.43 -14.54
CA ARG A 103 -11.85 -13.43 -14.51
C ARG A 103 -13.24 -12.82 -14.67
N TYR A 104 -13.53 -11.69 -14.03
CA TYR A 104 -14.89 -11.12 -14.01
C TYR A 104 -15.08 -9.96 -15.00
N LEU A 105 -14.03 -9.20 -15.34
CA LEU A 105 -14.11 -8.09 -16.30
C LEU A 105 -13.57 -8.45 -17.69
N GLY A 106 -12.88 -9.58 -17.84
CA GLY A 106 -12.34 -10.08 -19.10
C GLY A 106 -10.87 -9.71 -19.32
N ASN A 107 -10.24 -10.37 -20.30
CA ASN A 107 -8.79 -10.28 -20.54
C ASN A 107 -8.30 -8.87 -20.87
N GLY A 108 -9.11 -8.03 -21.54
CA GLY A 108 -8.72 -6.66 -21.86
C GLY A 108 -8.48 -5.82 -20.59
N TRP A 109 -9.42 -5.85 -19.65
CA TRP A 109 -9.27 -5.19 -18.35
C TRP A 109 -8.24 -5.88 -17.47
N GLY A 110 -8.13 -7.21 -17.55
CA GLY A 110 -7.08 -7.98 -16.89
C GLY A 110 -5.67 -7.58 -17.31
N HIS A 111 -5.43 -7.46 -18.62
CA HIS A 111 -4.15 -7.05 -19.19
C HIS A 111 -3.80 -5.62 -18.78
N PHE A 112 -4.76 -4.70 -18.88
CA PHE A 112 -4.59 -3.34 -18.38
C PHE A 112 -4.22 -3.37 -16.90
N ALA A 113 -5.04 -4.01 -16.06
CA ALA A 113 -4.88 -3.99 -14.61
C ALA A 113 -3.55 -4.63 -14.16
N GLY A 114 -3.15 -5.75 -14.77
CA GLY A 114 -1.90 -6.44 -14.42
C GLY A 114 -0.66 -5.59 -14.66
N TRP A 115 -0.49 -5.08 -15.88
CA TRP A 115 0.67 -4.24 -16.23
C TRP A 115 0.67 -2.92 -15.47
N THR A 116 -0.51 -2.33 -15.34
CA THR A 116 -0.71 -1.04 -14.67
C THR A 116 -0.41 -1.14 -13.17
N TYR A 117 -0.87 -2.20 -12.50
CA TYR A 117 -0.58 -2.43 -11.10
C TYR A 117 0.91 -2.75 -10.88
N TRP A 118 1.53 -3.59 -11.71
CA TRP A 118 2.96 -3.85 -11.61
C TRP A 118 3.80 -2.58 -11.82
N ALA A 119 3.46 -1.75 -12.81
CA ALA A 119 4.12 -0.46 -13.02
C ALA A 119 3.93 0.49 -11.83
N ALA A 120 2.73 0.51 -11.21
CA ALA A 120 2.47 1.29 -10.00
C ALA A 120 3.33 0.80 -8.81
N LEU A 121 3.53 -0.51 -8.65
CA LEU A 121 4.44 -1.06 -7.63
C LEU A 121 5.90 -0.63 -7.88
N VAL A 122 6.34 -0.56 -9.14
CA VAL A 122 7.69 -0.07 -9.49
C VAL A 122 7.83 1.42 -9.12
N LEU A 123 6.87 2.26 -9.50
CA LEU A 123 6.85 3.68 -9.13
C LEU A 123 6.85 3.86 -7.61
N LEU A 124 6.03 3.09 -6.89
CA LEU A 124 6.00 3.11 -5.44
C LEU A 124 7.34 2.64 -4.84
N GLY A 125 8.01 1.67 -5.46
CA GLY A 125 9.37 1.27 -5.11
C GLY A 125 10.41 2.40 -5.30
N MET A 126 10.27 3.19 -6.36
CA MET A 126 11.10 4.39 -6.59
C MET A 126 10.85 5.48 -5.53
N THR A 127 9.59 5.64 -5.08
CA THR A 127 9.24 6.49 -3.94
C THR A 127 9.93 6.04 -2.66
N GLU A 128 9.81 4.76 -2.32
CA GLU A 128 10.31 4.22 -1.05
C GLU A 128 11.85 4.17 -1.00
N ILE A 129 12.53 3.82 -2.11
CA ILE A 129 14.00 3.83 -2.16
C ILE A 129 14.56 5.26 -1.99
N THR A 130 13.86 6.26 -2.55
CA THR A 130 14.21 7.69 -2.37
C THR A 130 14.01 8.12 -0.92
N ALA A 131 12.96 7.63 -0.25
CA ALA A 131 12.72 7.89 1.15
C ALA A 131 13.80 7.25 2.04
N VAL A 132 14.13 5.98 1.80
CA VAL A 132 15.20 5.25 2.52
C VAL A 132 16.51 6.04 2.47
N SER A 133 16.93 6.49 1.29
CA SER A 133 18.23 7.18 1.13
C SER A 133 18.24 8.55 1.77
N THR A 134 17.19 9.36 1.57
CA THR A 134 17.04 10.66 2.21
C THR A 134 17.11 10.52 3.73
N TYR A 135 16.38 9.57 4.32
CA TYR A 135 16.37 9.39 5.77
C TYR A 135 17.63 8.79 6.32
N PHE A 136 18.31 7.93 5.56
CA PHE A 136 19.62 7.44 5.94
C PHE A 136 20.62 8.60 6.04
N ILE A 137 20.62 9.51 5.06
CA ILE A 137 21.45 10.72 5.10
C ILE A 137 21.07 11.58 6.31
N THR A 138 19.78 11.87 6.53
CA THR A 138 19.34 12.70 7.66
C THR A 138 19.65 12.06 9.02
N PHE A 139 19.56 10.72 9.13
CA PHE A 139 19.95 10.00 10.34
C PHE A 139 21.43 10.23 10.67
N PHE A 140 22.33 10.08 9.68
CA PHE A 140 23.77 10.30 9.89
C PHE A 140 24.12 11.79 10.09
N ASP A 141 23.36 12.70 9.50
CA ASP A 141 23.47 14.14 9.75
C ASP A 141 23.21 14.49 11.23
N THR A 142 22.33 13.74 11.93
CA THR A 142 22.17 13.91 13.39
C THR A 142 23.44 13.65 14.20
N PHE A 143 24.42 12.95 13.62
CA PHE A 143 25.75 12.70 14.19
C PHE A 143 26.86 13.55 13.53
N GLY A 144 26.50 14.53 12.69
CA GLY A 144 27.44 15.40 11.98
C GLY A 144 28.14 14.75 10.78
N ILE A 145 27.56 13.68 10.21
CA ILE A 145 28.14 12.94 9.09
C ILE A 145 27.31 13.23 7.83
N ASP A 146 27.84 14.04 6.91
CA ASP A 146 27.19 14.31 5.63
C ASP A 146 27.43 13.19 4.61
N LEU A 147 26.36 12.48 4.27
CA LEU A 147 26.36 11.41 3.27
C LEU A 147 25.64 11.79 1.97
N THR A 148 25.31 13.07 1.76
CA THR A 148 24.49 13.54 0.62
C THR A 148 25.06 13.13 -0.72
N HIS A 149 26.39 13.20 -0.88
CA HIS A 149 27.11 12.81 -2.09
C HIS A 149 27.00 11.31 -2.42
N TRP A 150 26.65 10.49 -1.43
CA TRP A 150 26.56 9.03 -1.53
C TRP A 150 25.12 8.53 -1.70
N LYS A 151 24.15 9.43 -1.92
CA LYS A 151 22.72 9.08 -2.00
C LYS A 151 22.42 7.90 -2.93
N TRP A 152 22.93 7.94 -4.16
CA TRP A 152 22.72 6.88 -5.15
C TRP A 152 23.32 5.54 -4.72
N LEU A 153 24.47 5.56 -4.03
CA LEU A 153 25.11 4.35 -3.54
C LEU A 153 24.32 3.75 -2.36
N ILE A 154 23.77 4.60 -1.49
CA ILE A 154 22.89 4.19 -0.41
C ILE A 154 21.66 3.47 -0.99
N GLU A 155 21.00 4.08 -2.00
CA GLU A 155 19.86 3.46 -2.69
C GLU A 155 20.22 2.09 -3.26
N LEU A 156 21.34 2.00 -3.98
CA LEU A 156 21.84 0.75 -4.55
C LEU A 156 22.09 -0.31 -3.47
N CYS A 157 22.78 0.04 -2.38
CA CYS A 157 23.11 -0.87 -1.28
C CYS A 157 21.85 -1.41 -0.59
N PHE A 158 20.88 -0.55 -0.29
CA PHE A 158 19.61 -0.97 0.32
C PHE A 158 18.83 -1.89 -0.63
N LEU A 159 18.74 -1.52 -1.90
CA LEU A 159 18.02 -2.34 -2.87
C LEU A 159 18.66 -3.71 -3.05
N VAL A 160 19.98 -3.78 -3.22
CA VAL A 160 20.71 -5.06 -3.34
C VAL A 160 20.49 -5.93 -2.10
N SER A 161 20.51 -5.32 -0.91
CA SER A 161 20.27 -6.03 0.36
C SER A 161 18.86 -6.62 0.41
N LEU A 162 17.82 -5.83 0.10
CA LEU A 162 16.42 -6.26 0.14
C LEU A 162 16.08 -7.26 -0.98
N VAL A 163 16.66 -7.08 -2.17
CA VAL A 163 16.56 -8.07 -3.25
C VAL A 163 17.18 -9.39 -2.80
N SER A 164 18.35 -9.35 -2.17
CA SER A 164 19.01 -10.57 -1.67
C SER A 164 18.12 -11.32 -0.68
N VAL A 165 17.46 -10.60 0.24
CA VAL A 165 16.46 -11.19 1.16
C VAL A 165 15.32 -11.88 0.40
N ASN A 166 14.75 -11.21 -0.61
CA ASN A 166 13.66 -11.73 -1.43
C ASN A 166 14.05 -12.93 -2.32
N LEU A 167 15.34 -13.12 -2.59
CA LEU A 167 15.87 -14.21 -3.39
C LEU A 167 16.25 -15.46 -2.57
N ILE A 168 16.20 -15.42 -1.23
CA ILE A 168 16.58 -16.56 -0.38
C ILE A 168 15.40 -17.52 -0.18
N ALA A 169 14.34 -17.07 0.49
CA ALA A 169 13.13 -17.85 0.72
C ALA A 169 12.02 -16.93 1.25
N VAL A 170 10.77 -17.29 0.97
CA VAL A 170 9.57 -16.60 1.46
C VAL A 170 9.56 -16.47 3.00
N LYS A 171 10.10 -17.48 3.70
CA LYS A 171 10.22 -17.44 5.17
C LYS A 171 11.17 -16.35 5.65
N VAL A 172 12.31 -16.14 4.98
CA VAL A 172 13.29 -15.11 5.36
C VAL A 172 12.70 -13.72 5.17
N PHE A 173 11.99 -13.51 4.06
CA PHE A 173 11.18 -12.31 3.85
C PHE A 173 10.23 -12.06 5.05
N GLY A 174 9.48 -13.10 5.46
CA GLY A 174 8.55 -12.99 6.59
C GLY A 174 9.20 -12.70 7.95
N GLU A 175 10.40 -13.21 8.21
CA GLU A 175 11.14 -12.92 9.45
C GLU A 175 11.70 -11.50 9.46
N VAL A 176 12.26 -11.02 8.33
CA VAL A 176 12.72 -9.63 8.21
C VAL A 176 11.56 -8.65 8.43
N GLU A 177 10.41 -8.93 7.81
CA GLU A 177 9.22 -8.10 8.01
C GLU A 177 8.67 -8.14 9.43
N PHE A 178 8.75 -9.29 10.11
CA PHE A 178 8.38 -9.38 11.50
C PHE A 178 9.19 -8.40 12.36
N TRP A 179 10.52 -8.35 12.19
CA TRP A 179 11.38 -7.43 12.93
C TRP A 179 11.15 -5.96 12.56
N PHE A 180 11.05 -5.63 11.28
CA PHE A 180 10.74 -4.25 10.87
C PHE A 180 9.39 -3.77 11.40
N SER A 181 8.38 -4.64 11.37
CA SER A 181 7.05 -4.34 11.93
C SER A 181 7.12 -4.12 13.45
N MET A 182 7.89 -4.94 14.17
CA MET A 182 8.05 -4.80 15.62
C MET A 182 8.64 -3.44 16.00
N ILE A 183 9.66 -2.96 15.28
CA ILE A 183 10.29 -1.65 15.51
C ILE A 183 9.26 -0.52 15.37
N LYS A 184 8.48 -0.54 14.27
CA LYS A 184 7.43 0.45 14.00
C LYS A 184 6.33 0.47 15.06
N ILE A 185 5.79 -0.71 15.38
CA ILE A 185 4.71 -0.86 16.37
C ILE A 185 5.18 -0.37 17.74
N THR A 186 6.41 -0.71 18.13
CA THR A 186 6.99 -0.29 19.42
C THR A 186 7.12 1.22 19.49
N LEU A 187 7.60 1.88 18.43
CA LEU A 187 7.71 3.35 18.40
C LEU A 187 6.34 4.02 18.57
N ILE A 188 5.34 3.60 17.79
CA ILE A 188 3.99 4.20 17.85
C ILE A 188 3.35 3.94 19.22
N GLY A 189 3.46 2.72 19.74
CA GLY A 189 2.98 2.38 21.07
C GLY A 189 3.64 3.24 22.16
N ALA A 190 4.97 3.38 22.13
CA ALA A 190 5.71 4.23 23.05
C ALA A 190 5.26 5.70 22.94
N MET A 191 5.06 6.22 21.72
CA MET A 191 4.59 7.58 21.50
C MET A 191 3.19 7.82 22.11
N ILE A 192 2.25 6.89 21.90
CA ILE A 192 0.90 6.99 22.46
C ILE A 192 0.95 6.95 23.99
N VAL A 193 1.74 6.04 24.57
CA VAL A 193 1.92 5.96 26.03
C VAL A 193 2.53 7.25 26.57
N THR A 194 3.56 7.79 25.92
CA THR A 194 4.17 9.08 26.28
C THR A 194 3.14 10.21 26.29
N ALA A 195 2.28 10.30 25.28
CA ALA A 195 1.21 11.30 25.25
C ALA A 195 0.22 11.13 26.40
N VAL A 196 -0.23 9.90 26.67
CA VAL A 196 -1.14 9.64 27.80
C VAL A 196 -0.50 10.05 29.13
N VAL A 197 0.76 9.66 29.36
CA VAL A 197 1.49 10.02 30.59
C VAL A 197 1.63 11.54 30.72
N MET A 198 2.07 12.22 29.66
CA MET A 198 2.24 13.68 29.64
C MET A 198 0.93 14.42 29.93
N ILE A 199 -0.20 13.95 29.38
CA ILE A 199 -1.53 14.52 29.65
C ILE A 199 -1.92 14.31 31.11
N VAL A 200 -1.77 13.08 31.64
CA VAL A 200 -2.19 12.74 33.02
C VAL A 200 -1.42 13.54 34.07
N ILE A 201 -0.13 13.79 33.85
CA ILE A 201 0.69 14.58 34.78
C ILE A 201 0.61 16.09 34.54
N GLY A 202 -0.15 16.54 33.53
CA GLY A 202 -0.23 17.96 33.15
C GLY A 202 1.12 18.52 32.70
N TYR A 203 1.89 17.74 31.95
CA TYR A 203 3.26 18.07 31.59
C TYR A 203 3.33 19.35 30.75
N GLN A 204 4.20 20.26 31.17
CA GLN A 204 4.52 21.50 30.44
C GLN A 204 5.97 21.43 29.98
N TYR A 205 6.23 21.86 28.75
CA TYR A 205 7.56 21.88 28.16
C TYR A 205 7.97 23.30 27.75
N PRO A 206 9.25 23.65 27.90
CA PRO A 206 9.76 24.93 27.46
C PRO A 206 9.84 25.03 25.93
N ALA A 207 10.08 26.23 25.43
CA ALA A 207 10.39 26.42 24.02
C ALA A 207 11.68 25.66 23.67
N ALA A 208 11.68 24.95 22.55
CA ALA A 208 12.75 24.04 22.17
C ALA A 208 13.15 24.21 20.70
N ARG A 209 14.42 23.98 20.41
CA ARG A 209 14.92 23.81 19.04
C ARG A 209 14.66 22.37 18.63
N ILE A 210 13.68 22.19 17.75
CA ILE A 210 13.30 20.89 17.21
C ILE A 210 14.14 20.63 15.96
N HIS A 211 14.63 19.40 15.81
CA HIS A 211 15.35 19.00 14.60
C HIS A 211 14.42 19.03 13.39
N GLY A 212 14.86 19.66 12.31
CA GLY A 212 14.04 19.87 11.11
C GLY A 212 13.01 20.98 11.25
N VAL A 213 13.15 21.89 12.22
CA VAL A 213 12.35 23.13 12.33
C VAL A 213 13.29 24.34 12.29
N ASP A 214 13.09 25.24 11.31
CA ASP A 214 13.97 26.42 11.12
C ASP A 214 13.83 27.49 12.23
N HIS A 215 12.77 27.40 13.03
CA HIS A 215 12.42 28.33 14.08
C HIS A 215 12.41 27.67 15.47
N VAL A 216 12.35 28.49 16.53
CA VAL A 216 12.16 27.96 17.89
C VAL A 216 10.70 27.53 18.01
N SER A 217 10.48 26.27 18.34
CA SER A 217 9.13 25.76 18.58
C SER A 217 8.67 26.24 19.96
N PRO A 218 7.46 26.80 20.10
CA PRO A 218 7.05 27.48 21.32
C PRO A 218 6.92 26.53 22.51
N ALA A 219 6.95 27.12 23.72
CA ALA A 219 6.56 26.42 24.94
C ALA A 219 5.08 26.04 24.89
N GLY A 220 4.71 24.98 25.60
CA GLY A 220 3.33 24.49 25.62
C GLY A 220 3.13 23.42 26.67
N HIS A 221 1.98 22.78 26.62
CA HIS A 221 1.60 21.70 27.52
C HIS A 221 0.93 20.57 26.74
N ALA A 222 1.01 19.36 27.29
CA ALA A 222 0.24 18.24 26.77
C ALA A 222 -1.20 18.30 27.32
N GLY A 223 -2.18 18.26 26.42
CA GLY A 223 -3.59 18.37 26.79
C GLY A 223 -4.53 18.13 25.61
N LEU A 224 -5.77 17.74 25.93
CA LEU A 224 -6.82 17.55 24.92
C LEU A 224 -7.30 18.88 24.33
N ASP A 225 -7.10 19.98 25.04
CA ASP A 225 -7.39 21.34 24.57
C ASP A 225 -6.59 21.70 23.31
N ASN A 226 -5.41 21.13 23.09
CA ASN A 226 -4.65 21.30 21.84
C ASN A 226 -5.40 20.78 20.59
N LEU A 227 -6.37 19.86 20.75
CA LEU A 227 -7.24 19.41 19.65
C LEU A 227 -8.52 20.23 19.54
N PHE A 228 -9.15 20.53 20.68
CA PHE A 228 -10.53 21.02 20.71
C PHE A 228 -10.64 22.54 20.88
N ALA A 229 -9.65 23.20 21.50
CA ALA A 229 -9.68 24.64 21.70
C ALA A 229 -9.57 25.35 20.34
N GLY A 230 -10.59 26.13 19.98
CA GLY A 230 -10.65 26.81 18.68
C GLY A 230 -10.79 25.85 17.50
N PHE A 231 -11.33 24.64 17.70
CA PHE A 231 -11.52 23.68 16.62
C PHE A 231 -12.35 24.26 15.47
N SER A 232 -11.78 24.20 14.28
CA SER A 232 -12.49 24.41 13.02
C SER A 232 -12.26 23.19 12.15
N PHE A 233 -13.30 22.75 11.44
CA PHE A 233 -13.22 21.56 10.60
C PHE A 233 -12.32 21.77 9.37
N ALA A 234 -12.23 23.00 8.87
CA ALA A 234 -11.38 23.35 7.74
C ALA A 234 -10.63 24.66 8.06
N PRO A 235 -9.66 24.62 9.01
CA PRO A 235 -9.06 25.84 9.56
C PRO A 235 -8.27 26.64 8.52
N ASN A 236 -7.69 25.96 7.52
CA ASN A 236 -7.00 26.58 6.39
C ASN A 236 -7.85 26.58 5.11
N GLY A 237 -9.17 26.44 5.25
CA GLY A 237 -10.13 26.40 4.15
C GLY A 237 -10.39 25.01 3.57
N TRP A 238 -11.53 24.86 2.90
CA TRP A 238 -11.99 23.59 2.34
C TRP A 238 -11.05 23.03 1.26
N MET A 239 -10.34 23.87 0.52
CA MET A 239 -9.38 23.41 -0.48
C MET A 239 -8.22 22.62 0.16
N ALA A 240 -7.62 23.14 1.24
CA ALA A 240 -6.55 22.45 1.97
C ALA A 240 -7.06 21.14 2.59
N PHE A 241 -8.30 21.14 3.09
CA PHE A 241 -8.97 19.93 3.54
C PHE A 241 -9.07 18.87 2.43
N LEU A 242 -9.55 19.24 1.24
CA LEU A 242 -9.67 18.32 0.10
C LEU A 242 -8.31 17.80 -0.39
N MET A 243 -7.28 18.64 -0.42
CA MET A 243 -5.91 18.25 -0.83
C MET A 243 -5.29 17.17 0.08
N SER A 244 -5.71 17.10 1.35
CA SER A 244 -5.18 16.10 2.28
C SER A 244 -5.59 14.66 1.94
N PHE A 245 -6.72 14.45 1.25
CA PHE A 245 -7.23 13.12 0.96
C PHE A 245 -6.26 12.29 0.12
N GLN A 246 -5.60 12.89 -0.85
CA GLN A 246 -4.61 12.17 -1.67
C GLN A 246 -3.41 11.72 -0.81
N MET A 247 -2.93 12.58 0.09
CA MET A 247 -1.78 12.28 0.94
C MET A 247 -2.09 11.18 1.95
N VAL A 248 -3.29 11.23 2.52
CA VAL A 248 -3.81 10.17 3.39
C VAL A 248 -4.02 8.87 2.62
N PHE A 249 -4.52 8.95 1.39
CA PHE A 249 -4.68 7.79 0.52
C PHE A 249 -3.33 7.11 0.24
N PHE A 250 -2.30 7.87 -0.11
CA PHE A 250 -0.94 7.35 -0.28
C PHE A 250 -0.45 6.59 0.97
N ALA A 251 -0.76 7.10 2.17
CA ALA A 251 -0.39 6.42 3.42
C ALA A 251 -1.10 5.08 3.64
N TYR A 252 -2.14 4.75 2.86
CA TYR A 252 -2.87 3.49 2.89
C TYR A 252 -2.61 2.59 1.67
N GLU A 253 -1.78 3.00 0.72
CA GLU A 253 -1.30 2.08 -0.31
C GLU A 253 -0.54 0.90 0.33
N LEU A 254 -0.43 -0.23 -0.38
CA LEU A 254 0.10 -1.51 0.11
C LEU A 254 -0.76 -2.25 1.17
N LEU A 255 -1.91 -1.72 1.61
CA LEU A 255 -2.84 -2.48 2.44
C LEU A 255 -3.29 -3.80 1.80
N GLU A 256 -3.42 -3.81 0.47
CA GLU A 256 -3.77 -4.96 -0.34
C GLU A 256 -2.69 -6.05 -0.41
N PHE A 257 -1.48 -5.75 0.05
CA PHE A 257 -0.39 -6.72 0.14
C PHE A 257 -0.73 -7.93 1.01
N VAL A 258 -1.64 -7.74 1.97
CA VAL A 258 -2.21 -8.82 2.78
C VAL A 258 -2.82 -9.92 1.91
N GLY A 259 -3.43 -9.56 0.78
CA GLY A 259 -3.97 -10.53 -0.17
C GLY A 259 -2.88 -11.44 -0.74
N VAL A 260 -1.80 -10.85 -1.25
CA VAL A 260 -0.67 -11.58 -1.86
C VAL A 260 -0.07 -12.57 -0.85
N THR A 261 0.17 -12.14 0.38
CA THR A 261 0.80 -12.98 1.42
C THR A 261 -0.10 -14.09 1.94
N VAL A 262 -1.42 -13.87 1.97
CA VAL A 262 -2.39 -14.93 2.31
C VAL A 262 -2.28 -16.10 1.33
N SER A 263 -2.04 -15.85 0.03
CA SER A 263 -1.90 -16.92 -0.97
C SER A 263 -0.72 -17.85 -0.66
N GLU A 264 0.33 -17.34 -0.02
CA GLU A 264 1.54 -18.09 0.38
C GLU A 264 1.52 -18.51 1.87
N THR A 265 0.33 -18.49 2.49
CA THR A 265 0.15 -18.90 3.89
C THR A 265 -0.35 -20.34 3.98
N LYS A 266 0.06 -21.07 5.03
CA LYS A 266 -0.36 -22.46 5.27
C LYS A 266 -1.87 -22.68 5.39
N ASN A 267 -2.62 -21.71 5.92
CA ASN A 267 -4.06 -21.80 6.17
C ASN A 267 -4.81 -20.54 5.69
N PRO A 268 -4.89 -20.31 4.37
CA PRO A 268 -5.33 -19.03 3.81
C PRO A 268 -6.76 -18.66 4.23
N ARG A 269 -7.72 -19.59 4.18
CA ARG A 269 -9.13 -19.34 4.54
C ARG A 269 -9.35 -19.03 6.02
N LYS A 270 -8.44 -19.45 6.91
CA LYS A 270 -8.50 -19.12 8.33
C LYS A 270 -7.81 -17.79 8.64
N VAL A 271 -6.70 -17.52 7.97
CA VAL A 271 -5.88 -16.33 8.22
C VAL A 271 -6.46 -15.07 7.55
N LEU A 272 -6.99 -15.21 6.34
CA LEU A 272 -7.51 -14.09 5.53
C LEU A 272 -8.60 -13.27 6.24
N PRO A 273 -9.69 -13.86 6.78
CA PRO A 273 -10.72 -13.08 7.46
C PRO A 273 -10.19 -12.30 8.67
N LYS A 274 -9.29 -12.93 9.44
CA LYS A 274 -8.67 -12.33 10.61
C LYS A 274 -7.79 -11.15 10.19
N ALA A 275 -6.91 -11.35 9.21
CA ALA A 275 -5.98 -10.34 8.73
C ALA A 275 -6.70 -9.09 8.17
N ILE A 276 -7.84 -9.27 7.51
CA ILE A 276 -8.67 -8.16 6.99
C ILE A 276 -9.44 -7.46 8.10
N ASN A 277 -10.12 -8.20 8.98
CA ASN A 277 -10.93 -7.58 10.04
C ASN A 277 -10.08 -6.79 11.03
N GLU A 278 -8.84 -7.19 11.25
CA GLU A 278 -7.89 -6.45 12.09
C GLU A 278 -7.42 -5.12 11.49
N ILE A 279 -7.65 -4.86 10.19
CA ILE A 279 -7.26 -3.59 9.56
C ILE A 279 -7.91 -2.40 10.27
N ILE A 280 -9.17 -2.52 10.71
CA ILE A 280 -9.86 -1.44 11.45
C ILE A 280 -9.10 -1.10 12.73
N VAL A 281 -8.70 -2.12 13.50
CA VAL A 281 -7.98 -1.92 14.76
C VAL A 281 -6.63 -1.24 14.48
N ARG A 282 -5.94 -1.63 13.41
CA ARG A 282 -4.66 -1.04 12.99
C ARG A 282 -4.81 0.42 12.57
N VAL A 283 -5.86 0.76 11.81
CA VAL A 283 -6.21 2.14 11.45
C VAL A 283 -6.45 2.99 12.69
N LEU A 284 -7.26 2.49 13.64
CA LEU A 284 -7.62 3.24 14.84
C LEU A 284 -6.43 3.44 15.78
N ILE A 285 -5.55 2.45 15.95
CA ILE A 285 -4.42 2.57 16.86
C ILE A 285 -3.26 3.32 16.21
N PHE A 286 -2.78 2.84 15.05
CA PHE A 286 -1.50 3.29 14.49
C PHE A 286 -1.60 4.59 13.70
N TYR A 287 -2.77 4.93 13.16
CA TYR A 287 -2.98 6.20 12.47
C TYR A 287 -3.71 7.19 13.37
N VAL A 288 -4.94 6.84 13.77
CA VAL A 288 -5.79 7.76 14.54
C VAL A 288 -5.22 8.01 15.93
N GLY A 289 -4.87 6.95 16.67
CA GLY A 289 -4.26 7.06 18.00
C GLY A 289 -2.94 7.82 17.95
N ALA A 290 -2.10 7.56 16.96
CA ALA A 290 -0.85 8.29 16.74
C ALA A 290 -1.07 9.79 16.49
N LEU A 291 -1.98 10.15 15.57
CA LEU A 291 -2.27 11.55 15.24
C LEU A 291 -2.91 12.31 16.40
N VAL A 292 -3.82 11.67 17.13
CA VAL A 292 -4.41 12.25 18.34
C VAL A 292 -3.32 12.46 19.40
N ALA A 293 -2.48 11.46 19.66
CA ALA A 293 -1.37 11.57 20.61
C ALA A 293 -0.41 12.71 20.24
N ILE A 294 -0.04 12.82 18.96
CA ILE A 294 0.79 13.91 18.42
C ILE A 294 0.14 15.26 18.72
N MET A 295 -1.13 15.45 18.35
CA MET A 295 -1.78 16.75 18.47
C MET A 295 -2.15 17.10 19.92
N CYS A 296 -2.27 16.11 20.81
CA CYS A 296 -2.43 16.38 22.24
C CYS A 296 -1.15 16.96 22.83
N ILE A 297 0.02 16.55 22.35
CA ILE A 297 1.31 17.08 22.82
C ILE A 297 1.64 18.37 22.08
N VAL A 298 1.54 18.37 20.75
CA VAL A 298 2.01 19.46 19.90
C VAL A 298 0.81 20.13 19.24
N PRO A 299 0.52 21.41 19.55
CA PRO A 299 -0.55 22.14 18.91
C PRO A 299 -0.42 22.09 17.39
N TRP A 300 -1.52 21.80 16.69
CA TRP A 300 -1.50 21.60 15.23
C TRP A 300 -0.98 22.84 14.47
N THR A 301 -1.10 24.03 15.07
CA THR A 301 -0.61 25.31 14.54
C THR A 301 0.92 25.43 14.52
N SER A 302 1.63 24.54 15.22
CA SER A 302 3.10 24.46 15.22
C SER A 302 3.65 23.75 13.98
N PHE A 303 2.82 22.99 13.25
CA PHE A 303 3.22 22.34 12.01
C PHE A 303 3.19 23.34 10.87
N LYS A 304 4.33 23.97 10.61
CA LYS A 304 4.53 24.95 9.53
C LYS A 304 5.61 24.47 8.58
N PRO A 305 5.52 24.82 7.29
CA PRO A 305 6.58 24.53 6.34
C PRO A 305 7.85 25.31 6.71
N ASN A 306 8.99 24.67 6.57
CA ASN A 306 10.30 25.31 6.59
C ASN A 306 10.50 26.17 5.34
N LYS A 307 11.60 26.92 5.28
CA LYS A 307 11.90 27.81 4.13
C LYS A 307 12.04 27.05 2.81
N ASP A 308 12.46 25.79 2.87
CA ASP A 308 12.59 24.87 1.74
C ASP A 308 11.30 24.10 1.42
N GLY A 309 10.20 24.35 2.15
CA GLY A 309 8.92 23.68 2.01
C GLY A 309 8.83 22.32 2.71
N SER A 310 9.89 21.88 3.41
CA SER A 310 9.87 20.65 4.20
C SER A 310 9.07 20.82 5.50
N PHE A 311 8.67 19.70 6.10
CA PHE A 311 7.98 19.67 7.40
C PHE A 311 8.75 18.79 8.37
N ALA A 312 8.89 19.26 9.62
CA ALA A 312 9.39 18.41 10.69
C ALA A 312 8.47 17.20 10.89
N SER A 313 9.06 16.05 11.18
CA SER A 313 8.29 14.86 11.50
C SER A 313 7.59 15.06 12.85
N PRO A 314 6.25 14.92 12.93
CA PRO A 314 5.53 15.07 14.19
C PRO A 314 5.98 14.09 15.28
N PHE A 315 6.48 12.92 14.87
CA PHE A 315 7.06 11.93 15.76
C PHE A 315 8.32 12.44 16.46
N ILE A 316 9.18 13.19 15.75
CA ILE A 316 10.38 13.81 16.34
C ILE A 316 9.97 14.86 17.37
N MET A 317 9.00 15.71 17.02
CA MET A 317 8.51 16.77 17.90
C MET A 317 8.02 16.21 19.24
N VAL A 318 7.18 15.17 19.20
CA VAL A 318 6.65 14.53 20.41
C VAL A 318 7.76 14.08 21.36
N PHE A 319 8.73 13.31 20.86
CA PHE A 319 9.77 12.76 21.73
C PHE A 319 10.77 13.83 22.20
N GLN A 320 11.09 14.83 21.38
CA GLN A 320 11.93 15.96 21.82
C GLN A 320 11.24 16.78 22.90
N TYR A 321 9.93 17.05 22.78
CA TYR A 321 9.17 17.71 23.83
C TYR A 321 9.03 16.88 25.10
N ALA A 322 9.04 15.55 24.98
CA ALA A 322 9.14 14.65 26.14
C ALA A 322 10.54 14.61 26.79
N GLY A 323 11.52 15.37 26.28
CA GLY A 323 12.87 15.48 26.84
C GLY A 323 13.91 14.52 26.26
N LEU A 324 13.59 13.79 25.19
CA LEU A 324 14.53 12.89 24.53
C LEU A 324 15.38 13.67 23.50
N ASN A 325 16.56 14.10 23.92
CA ASN A 325 17.48 14.87 23.07
C ASN A 325 17.92 14.12 21.79
N TRP A 326 17.96 12.78 21.84
CA TRP A 326 18.33 11.91 20.71
C TRP A 326 17.12 11.41 19.89
N ALA A 327 15.93 11.99 20.11
CA ALA A 327 14.68 11.58 19.46
C ALA A 327 14.72 11.64 17.93
N SER A 328 15.44 12.60 17.34
CA SER A 328 15.58 12.68 15.89
C SER A 328 16.25 11.43 15.32
N ALA A 329 17.39 11.03 15.90
CA ALA A 329 18.09 9.80 15.51
C ALA A 329 17.19 8.56 15.68
N LEU A 330 16.48 8.44 16.80
CA LEU A 330 15.53 7.34 17.03
C LEU A 330 14.49 7.26 15.92
N VAL A 331 13.79 8.37 15.67
CA VAL A 331 12.69 8.39 14.72
C VAL A 331 13.23 8.13 13.31
N PHE A 332 14.31 8.78 12.88
CA PHE A 332 14.87 8.51 11.55
C PHE A 332 15.31 7.06 11.39
N PHE A 333 15.91 6.44 12.41
CA PHE A 333 16.21 5.01 12.39
C PHE A 333 14.94 4.18 12.14
N VAL A 334 13.85 4.47 12.87
CA VAL A 334 12.58 3.78 12.65
C VAL A 334 12.01 4.06 11.26
N VAL A 335 12.09 5.29 10.74
CA VAL A 335 11.59 5.60 9.40
C VAL A 335 12.40 4.89 8.31
N ILE A 336 13.72 4.73 8.47
CA ILE A 336 14.55 3.90 7.57
C ILE A 336 14.04 2.46 7.56
N THR A 337 13.75 1.88 8.73
CA THR A 337 13.19 0.52 8.81
C THR A 337 11.78 0.43 8.22
N ALA A 338 10.97 1.49 8.37
CA ALA A 338 9.63 1.57 7.79
C ALA A 338 9.67 1.59 6.26
N ALA A 339 10.50 2.47 5.69
CA ALA A 339 10.71 2.59 4.25
C ALA A 339 11.33 1.31 3.65
N SER A 340 12.29 0.71 4.36
CA SER A 340 12.89 -0.57 3.96
C SER A 340 11.87 -1.71 3.96
N SER A 341 10.97 -1.74 4.94
CA SER A 341 9.86 -2.72 5.02
C SER A 341 8.83 -2.55 3.89
N SER A 342 8.45 -1.29 3.59
CA SER A 342 7.62 -1.01 2.41
C SER A 342 8.30 -1.50 1.12
N LEU A 343 9.57 -1.14 0.91
CA LEU A 343 10.33 -1.53 -0.29
C LEU A 343 10.51 -3.04 -0.39
N ASN A 344 10.75 -3.73 0.73
CA ASN A 344 10.85 -5.18 0.77
C ASN A 344 9.52 -5.86 0.38
N SER A 345 8.40 -5.38 0.91
CA SER A 345 7.05 -5.85 0.56
C SER A 345 6.69 -5.55 -0.90
N LEU A 346 7.13 -4.39 -1.42
CA LEU A 346 6.98 -4.01 -2.82
C LEU A 346 7.74 -4.93 -3.76
N LEU A 347 9.00 -5.23 -3.47
CA LEU A 347 9.81 -6.18 -4.25
C LEU A 347 9.19 -7.57 -4.26
N TYR A 348 8.72 -8.02 -3.08
CA TYR A 348 7.98 -9.28 -2.97
C TYR A 348 6.74 -9.27 -3.87
N SER A 349 5.91 -8.23 -3.77
CA SER A 349 4.66 -8.09 -4.53
C SER A 349 4.92 -7.99 -6.03
N ALA A 350 5.83 -7.10 -6.45
CA ALA A 350 6.15 -6.85 -7.85
C ALA A 350 6.69 -8.11 -8.53
N GLY A 351 7.51 -8.90 -7.81
CA GLY A 351 7.98 -10.19 -8.26
C GLY A 351 6.84 -11.16 -8.59
N ARG A 352 5.81 -11.29 -7.74
CA ARG A 352 4.65 -12.17 -7.99
C ARG A 352 3.79 -11.66 -9.14
N HIS A 353 3.55 -10.34 -9.20
CA HIS A 353 2.73 -9.76 -10.25
C HIS A 353 3.40 -9.90 -11.62
N LEU A 354 4.70 -9.64 -11.73
CA LEU A 354 5.42 -9.82 -12.98
C LEU A 354 5.61 -11.29 -13.35
N TYR A 355 5.81 -12.17 -12.38
CA TYR A 355 5.79 -13.62 -12.60
C TYR A 355 4.49 -14.05 -13.26
N GLN A 356 3.36 -13.56 -12.75
CA GLN A 356 2.07 -13.93 -13.26
C GLN A 356 1.76 -13.32 -14.63
N LEU A 357 2.12 -12.06 -14.84
CA LEU A 357 2.06 -11.42 -16.16
C LEU A 357 2.89 -12.20 -17.20
N ALA A 358 4.02 -12.75 -16.77
CA ALA A 358 4.86 -13.57 -17.60
C ALA A 358 4.24 -14.94 -17.90
N GLU A 359 3.63 -15.61 -16.92
CA GLU A 359 2.96 -16.90 -17.09
C GLU A 359 1.75 -16.80 -18.04
N GLU A 360 1.01 -15.69 -17.99
CA GLU A 360 -0.14 -15.43 -18.86
C GLU A 360 0.25 -14.92 -20.27
N SER A 361 1.53 -14.61 -20.49
CA SER A 361 1.99 -14.02 -21.73
C SER A 361 2.27 -15.06 -22.81
N PRO A 362 1.86 -14.83 -24.07
CA PRO A 362 2.27 -15.69 -25.19
C PRO A 362 3.73 -15.46 -25.62
N SER A 363 4.44 -14.47 -25.05
CA SER A 363 5.79 -14.09 -25.48
C SER A 363 6.87 -15.03 -24.90
N PRO A 364 7.70 -15.67 -25.74
CA PRO A 364 8.78 -16.54 -25.27
C PRO A 364 9.80 -15.83 -24.37
N MET A 365 10.01 -14.52 -24.55
CA MET A 365 10.91 -13.73 -23.71
C MET A 365 10.31 -13.50 -22.32
N LEU A 366 9.01 -13.20 -22.25
CA LEU A 366 8.32 -13.01 -20.97
C LEU A 366 8.20 -14.33 -20.21
N ASN A 367 7.97 -15.46 -20.91
CA ASN A 367 7.94 -16.79 -20.28
C ASN A 367 9.25 -17.14 -19.53
N LYS A 368 10.40 -16.62 -19.98
CA LYS A 368 11.66 -16.79 -19.25
C LYS A 368 11.67 -16.02 -17.93
N ILE A 369 10.94 -14.91 -17.81
CA ILE A 369 10.81 -14.12 -16.58
C ILE A 369 9.89 -14.84 -15.57
N GLY A 370 8.86 -15.52 -16.07
CA GLY A 370 7.88 -16.30 -15.30
C GLY A 370 8.40 -17.66 -14.81
N GLN A 371 9.71 -17.81 -14.58
CA GLN A 371 10.27 -19.04 -14.03
C GLN A 371 10.46 -18.92 -12.52
N VAL A 372 9.97 -19.91 -11.78
CA VAL A 372 10.26 -20.07 -10.36
C VAL A 372 11.66 -20.67 -10.20
N SER A 373 12.46 -20.09 -9.33
CA SER A 373 13.81 -20.59 -9.01
C SER A 373 13.78 -21.84 -8.12
N ASP A 374 14.93 -22.48 -7.93
CA ASP A 374 15.09 -23.64 -7.02
C ASP A 374 14.70 -23.30 -5.57
N ARG A 375 14.79 -22.01 -5.21
CA ARG A 375 14.39 -21.46 -3.91
C ARG A 375 12.89 -21.13 -3.82
N LYS A 376 12.09 -21.60 -4.78
CA LYS A 376 10.63 -21.43 -4.85
C LYS A 376 10.15 -19.98 -4.85
N VAL A 377 10.97 -19.07 -5.42
CA VAL A 377 10.67 -17.65 -5.61
C VAL A 377 10.89 -17.21 -7.07
N PRO A 378 10.14 -16.22 -7.59
CA PRO A 378 10.26 -15.75 -8.98
C PRO A 378 11.45 -14.78 -9.15
N ALA A 379 12.67 -15.32 -9.10
CA ALA A 379 13.91 -14.55 -9.00
C ALA A 379 14.09 -13.53 -10.13
N ARG A 380 13.82 -13.93 -11.39
CA ARG A 380 13.97 -13.03 -12.56
C ARG A 380 12.99 -11.87 -12.53
N ALA A 381 11.75 -12.13 -12.13
CA ALA A 381 10.73 -11.09 -12.00
C ALA A 381 11.09 -10.06 -10.91
N ILE A 382 11.65 -10.52 -9.79
CA ILE A 382 12.15 -9.65 -8.73
C ILE A 382 13.30 -8.78 -9.25
N LEU A 383 14.28 -9.37 -9.94
CA LEU A 383 15.43 -8.64 -10.48
C LEU A 383 15.03 -7.59 -11.53
N VAL A 384 14.11 -7.92 -12.44
CA VAL A 384 13.60 -6.96 -13.43
C VAL A 384 12.93 -5.78 -12.74
N SER A 385 12.09 -6.04 -11.74
CA SER A 385 11.42 -4.98 -10.97
C SER A 385 12.43 -4.10 -10.22
N ALA A 386 13.45 -4.71 -9.60
CA ALA A 386 14.52 -4.00 -8.90
C ALA A 386 15.34 -3.10 -9.83
N VAL A 387 15.71 -3.59 -11.03
CA VAL A 387 16.45 -2.79 -12.02
C VAL A 387 15.66 -1.55 -12.43
N LEU A 388 14.33 -1.66 -12.58
CA LEU A 388 13.50 -0.50 -12.89
C LEU A 388 13.39 0.48 -11.70
N ILE A 389 13.38 -0.03 -10.46
CA ILE A 389 13.43 0.83 -9.26
C ILE A 389 14.77 1.61 -9.21
N LEU A 390 15.89 1.03 -9.68
CA LEU A 390 17.18 1.73 -9.81
C LEU A 390 17.19 2.88 -10.84
N LEU A 391 16.11 3.08 -11.60
CA LEU A 391 15.96 4.30 -12.39
C LEU A 391 15.66 5.52 -11.51
N SER A 392 15.22 5.32 -10.25
CA SER A 392 14.95 6.41 -9.30
C SER A 392 16.12 7.40 -9.14
N PRO A 393 17.36 6.99 -8.84
CA PRO A 393 18.49 7.93 -8.72
C PRO A 393 18.77 8.67 -10.03
N ILE A 394 18.56 8.02 -11.19
CA ILE A 394 18.74 8.65 -12.50
C ILE A 394 17.73 9.76 -12.69
N VAL A 395 16.44 9.49 -12.42
CA VAL A 395 15.37 10.50 -12.52
C VAL A 395 15.58 11.64 -11.52
N ASN A 396 16.02 11.33 -10.29
CA ASN A 396 16.37 12.34 -9.28
C ASN A 396 17.53 13.24 -9.71
N ALA A 397 18.43 12.76 -10.58
CA ALA A 397 19.56 13.54 -11.09
C ALA A 397 19.19 14.46 -12.26
N ILE A 398 17.97 14.36 -12.82
CA ILE A 398 17.55 15.19 -13.96
C ILE A 398 17.26 16.62 -13.48
N PRO A 399 17.93 17.65 -14.06
CA PRO A 399 17.65 19.04 -13.75
C PRO A 399 16.17 19.39 -14.00
N GLY A 400 15.51 19.96 -12.99
CA GLY A 400 14.09 20.36 -13.07
C GLY A 400 13.11 19.35 -12.44
N VAL A 401 13.56 18.15 -12.07
CA VAL A 401 12.76 17.22 -11.25
C VAL A 401 12.94 17.57 -9.77
N SER A 402 12.18 18.56 -9.28
CA SER A 402 12.08 18.82 -7.84
C SER A 402 10.97 17.93 -7.25
N GLY A 403 11.32 17.15 -6.22
CA GLY A 403 10.33 16.34 -5.50
C GLY A 403 9.98 15.00 -6.17
N ALA A 404 10.98 14.22 -6.59
CA ALA A 404 10.78 12.88 -7.16
C ALA A 404 9.90 11.96 -6.28
N PHE A 405 9.98 12.09 -4.96
CA PHE A 405 9.06 11.41 -4.04
C PHE A 405 7.60 11.74 -4.34
N VAL A 406 7.23 13.02 -4.45
CA VAL A 406 5.86 13.46 -4.74
C VAL A 406 5.45 13.05 -6.15
N LEU A 407 6.38 13.16 -7.12
CA LEU A 407 6.14 12.73 -8.49
C LEU A 407 5.76 11.24 -8.56
N PHE A 408 6.61 10.36 -8.00
CA PHE A 408 6.39 8.92 -8.05
C PHE A 408 5.20 8.48 -7.21
N SER A 409 5.02 9.02 -6.00
CA SER A 409 3.86 8.72 -5.15
C SER A 409 2.55 9.15 -5.81
N SER A 410 2.45 10.38 -6.31
CA SER A 410 1.22 10.84 -6.96
C SER A 410 0.93 10.09 -8.27
N ALA A 411 1.97 9.70 -9.02
CA ALA A 411 1.82 8.88 -10.23
C ALA A 411 1.36 7.46 -9.91
N SER A 412 1.90 6.82 -8.85
CA SER A 412 1.41 5.52 -8.39
C SER A 412 -0.04 5.63 -7.89
N SER A 413 -0.35 6.63 -7.06
CA SER A 413 -1.71 6.84 -6.52
C SER A 413 -2.76 7.02 -7.60
N ALA A 414 -2.48 7.84 -8.63
CA ALA A 414 -3.39 8.06 -9.75
C ALA A 414 -3.81 6.74 -10.40
N VAL A 415 -2.85 5.82 -10.53
CA VAL A 415 -3.03 4.55 -11.21
C VAL A 415 -3.65 3.48 -10.30
N PHE A 416 -3.25 3.41 -9.02
CA PHE A 416 -3.86 2.53 -8.02
C PHE A 416 -5.38 2.75 -7.90
N LEU A 417 -5.83 4.01 -7.95
CA LEU A 417 -7.25 4.35 -7.89
C LEU A 417 -8.06 3.69 -9.01
N PHE A 418 -7.52 3.60 -10.24
CA PHE A 418 -8.18 2.86 -11.32
C PHE A 418 -8.26 1.36 -11.03
N ILE A 419 -7.18 0.77 -10.51
CA ILE A 419 -7.14 -0.65 -10.15
C ILE A 419 -8.14 -0.96 -9.04
N TYR A 420 -8.25 -0.11 -8.03
CA TYR A 420 -9.19 -0.30 -6.93
C TYR A 420 -10.64 -0.18 -7.40
N ILE A 421 -10.94 0.78 -8.28
CA ILE A 421 -12.26 0.88 -8.92
C ILE A 421 -12.56 -0.38 -9.72
N LEU A 422 -11.64 -0.85 -10.58
CA LEU A 422 -11.80 -2.08 -11.36
C LEU A 422 -11.99 -3.31 -10.44
N THR A 423 -11.28 -3.37 -9.33
CA THR A 423 -11.41 -4.45 -8.33
C THR A 423 -12.80 -4.47 -7.71
N LEU A 424 -13.35 -3.32 -7.33
CA LEU A 424 -14.71 -3.22 -6.79
C LEU A 424 -15.76 -3.56 -7.86
N VAL A 425 -15.54 -3.18 -9.12
CA VAL A 425 -16.43 -3.56 -10.24
C VAL A 425 -16.36 -5.08 -10.49
N ALA A 426 -15.17 -5.68 -10.44
CA ALA A 426 -14.98 -7.12 -10.52
C ALA A 426 -15.71 -7.84 -9.38
N HIS A 427 -15.59 -7.32 -8.15
CA HIS A 427 -16.29 -7.84 -6.98
C HIS A 427 -17.83 -7.80 -7.15
N ARG A 428 -18.40 -6.73 -7.73
CA ARG A 428 -19.84 -6.70 -8.03
C ARG A 428 -20.28 -7.80 -9.00
N LYS A 429 -19.44 -8.11 -10.00
CA LYS A 429 -19.72 -9.19 -10.94
C LYS A 429 -19.53 -10.57 -10.30
N TYR A 430 -18.52 -10.74 -9.47
CA TYR A 430 -18.35 -11.94 -8.64
C TYR A 430 -19.60 -12.20 -7.79
N ARG A 431 -20.11 -11.17 -7.09
CA ARG A 431 -21.34 -11.25 -6.28
C ARG A 431 -22.61 -11.62 -7.06
N ARG A 432 -22.57 -11.56 -8.39
CA ARG A 432 -23.67 -11.88 -9.30
C ARG A 432 -23.40 -13.15 -10.13
N SER A 433 -22.22 -13.75 -10.02
CA SER A 433 -21.87 -14.95 -10.75
C SER A 433 -22.11 -16.20 -9.91
N ASP A 434 -22.14 -17.35 -10.59
CA ASP A 434 -22.29 -18.66 -9.95
C ASP A 434 -21.05 -19.07 -9.14
N ASP A 435 -19.96 -18.30 -9.24
CA ASP A 435 -18.74 -18.51 -8.44
C ASP A 435 -18.90 -18.06 -6.98
N PHE A 436 -19.93 -17.28 -6.66
CA PHE A 436 -20.11 -16.70 -5.34
C PHE A 436 -20.35 -17.77 -4.26
N ILE A 437 -19.71 -17.61 -3.11
CA ILE A 437 -19.89 -18.49 -1.94
C ILE A 437 -20.64 -17.72 -0.83
N PRO A 438 -21.93 -18.02 -0.61
CA PRO A 438 -22.73 -17.40 0.45
C PRO A 438 -22.21 -17.68 1.87
N ASP A 439 -21.73 -18.91 2.10
CA ASP A 439 -21.32 -19.38 3.44
C ASP A 439 -19.84 -19.11 3.76
N GLY A 440 -19.20 -18.20 3.00
CA GLY A 440 -17.79 -17.87 3.11
C GLY A 440 -17.50 -16.58 3.88
N PHE A 441 -16.35 -15.97 3.61
CA PHE A 441 -16.06 -14.62 4.05
C PHE A 441 -16.74 -13.60 3.14
N VAL A 442 -17.72 -12.86 3.69
CA VAL A 442 -18.60 -11.98 2.90
C VAL A 442 -18.55 -10.54 3.38
N MET A 443 -18.52 -9.60 2.44
CA MET A 443 -18.73 -8.17 2.62
C MET A 443 -20.23 -7.86 2.81
N PRO A 444 -20.65 -7.33 3.97
CA PRO A 444 -22.04 -6.95 4.20
C PRO A 444 -22.43 -5.79 3.30
N ALA A 445 -23.72 -5.67 2.98
CA ALA A 445 -24.28 -4.55 2.22
C ALA A 445 -23.48 -4.19 0.94
N TRP A 446 -22.90 -5.18 0.26
CA TRP A 446 -21.94 -5.00 -0.84
C TRP A 446 -22.41 -4.03 -1.93
N LYS A 447 -23.72 -3.96 -2.24
CA LYS A 447 -24.26 -3.02 -3.24
C LYS A 447 -24.01 -1.57 -2.85
N VAL A 448 -24.23 -1.23 -1.58
CA VAL A 448 -24.04 0.12 -1.04
C VAL A 448 -22.54 0.36 -0.85
N LEU A 449 -21.85 -0.53 -0.14
CA LEU A 449 -20.44 -0.32 0.22
C LEU A 449 -19.52 -0.27 -1.01
N ASN A 450 -19.72 -1.11 -2.03
CA ASN A 450 -18.97 -0.97 -3.29
C ASN A 450 -19.29 0.35 -4.00
N THR A 451 -20.51 0.88 -3.91
CA THR A 451 -20.87 2.15 -4.58
C THR A 451 -20.22 3.33 -3.89
N VAL A 452 -20.29 3.35 -2.57
CA VAL A 452 -19.62 4.37 -1.75
C VAL A 452 -18.11 4.33 -1.99
N ALA A 453 -17.48 3.16 -1.98
CA ALA A 453 -16.04 3.04 -2.20
C ALA A 453 -15.62 3.47 -3.62
N ILE A 454 -16.35 3.09 -4.68
CA ILE A 454 -16.06 3.54 -6.05
C ILE A 454 -16.19 5.07 -6.15
N ALA A 455 -17.29 5.65 -5.66
CA ALA A 455 -17.50 7.09 -5.70
C ALA A 455 -16.41 7.84 -4.92
N PHE A 456 -15.96 7.29 -3.79
CA PHE A 456 -14.91 7.87 -2.99
C PHE A 456 -13.53 7.80 -3.65
N PHE A 457 -13.19 6.69 -4.33
CA PHE A 457 -11.94 6.62 -5.10
C PHE A 457 -11.95 7.57 -6.30
N VAL A 458 -13.10 7.76 -6.96
CA VAL A 458 -13.24 8.82 -7.99
C VAL A 458 -13.04 10.20 -7.35
N PHE A 459 -13.62 10.45 -6.18
CA PHE A 459 -13.42 11.70 -5.45
C PHE A 459 -11.94 11.93 -5.12
N ILE A 460 -11.22 10.95 -4.55
CA ILE A 460 -9.78 11.06 -4.29
C ILE A 460 -9.04 11.36 -5.60
N TYR A 461 -9.36 10.66 -6.69
CA TYR A 461 -8.73 10.92 -7.99
C TYR A 461 -8.88 12.38 -8.43
N LEU A 462 -10.07 12.97 -8.23
CA LEU A 462 -10.31 14.38 -8.53
C LEU A 462 -9.49 15.32 -7.63
N THR A 463 -9.23 14.94 -6.38
CA THR A 463 -8.38 15.76 -5.48
C THR A 463 -6.93 15.90 -5.97
N LEU A 464 -6.42 14.95 -6.77
CA LEU A 464 -5.07 15.06 -7.35
C LEU A 464 -4.94 16.23 -8.35
N PHE A 465 -6.04 16.75 -8.90
CA PHE A 465 -6.01 17.93 -9.78
C PHE A 465 -5.89 19.25 -9.02
N LEU A 466 -6.19 19.24 -7.72
CA LEU A 466 -6.25 20.44 -6.88
C LEU A 466 -4.85 20.96 -6.56
N ALA A 467 -3.90 20.07 -6.25
CA ALA A 467 -2.54 20.45 -5.93
C ALA A 467 -1.64 20.49 -7.17
N ASP A 468 -0.82 21.54 -7.29
CA ASP A 468 0.03 21.75 -8.48
C ASP A 468 1.11 20.66 -8.61
N ASP A 469 1.60 20.13 -7.48
CA ASP A 469 2.62 19.07 -7.43
C ASP A 469 2.08 17.68 -7.81
N THR A 470 0.76 17.46 -7.77
CA THR A 470 0.11 16.18 -8.15
C THR A 470 -0.65 16.24 -9.48
N ARG A 471 -0.98 17.43 -9.97
CA ARG A 471 -1.83 17.62 -11.16
C ARG A 471 -1.25 16.95 -12.41
N ASN A 472 0.06 17.08 -12.64
CA ASN A 472 0.71 16.47 -13.80
C ASN A 472 0.63 14.94 -13.77
N SER A 473 0.80 14.34 -12.60
CA SER A 473 0.64 12.90 -12.39
C SER A 473 -0.80 12.45 -12.62
N ALA A 474 -1.80 13.24 -12.22
CA ALA A 474 -3.21 12.97 -12.50
C ALA A 474 -3.49 12.96 -14.01
N ILE A 475 -3.02 13.98 -14.74
CA ILE A 475 -3.17 14.07 -16.20
C ILE A 475 -2.49 12.88 -16.87
N ALA A 476 -1.25 12.54 -16.47
CA ALA A 476 -0.53 11.39 -16.99
C ALA A 476 -1.29 10.08 -16.73
N GLY A 477 -1.92 9.94 -15.55
CA GLY A 477 -2.80 8.82 -15.24
C GLY A 477 -4.01 8.72 -16.18
N LEU A 478 -4.69 9.83 -16.50
CA LEU A 478 -5.79 9.82 -17.47
C LEU A 478 -5.30 9.43 -18.87
N VAL A 479 -4.15 9.96 -19.29
CA VAL A 479 -3.54 9.59 -20.58
C VAL A 479 -3.19 8.10 -20.60
N TRP A 480 -2.67 7.55 -19.51
CA TRP A 480 -2.41 6.12 -19.37
C TRP A 480 -3.70 5.28 -19.45
N LEU A 481 -4.75 5.68 -18.73
CA LEU A 481 -6.05 5.00 -18.77
C LEU A 481 -6.65 5.00 -20.18
N ILE A 482 -6.66 6.15 -20.85
CA ILE A 482 -7.25 6.29 -22.19
C ILE A 482 -6.37 5.59 -23.22
N GLY A 483 -5.07 5.82 -23.20
CA GLY A 483 -4.12 5.27 -24.16
C GLY A 483 -3.89 3.78 -23.97
N PHE A 484 -3.30 3.39 -22.84
CA PHE A 484 -2.96 1.98 -22.57
C PHE A 484 -4.21 1.14 -22.23
N GLY A 485 -5.16 1.69 -21.47
CA GLY A 485 -6.43 1.00 -21.22
C GLY A 485 -7.25 0.83 -22.49
N GLY A 486 -7.36 1.88 -23.32
CA GLY A 486 -8.00 1.80 -24.64
C GLY A 486 -7.31 0.79 -25.56
N PHE A 487 -5.98 0.80 -25.64
CA PHE A 487 -5.21 -0.19 -26.40
C PHE A 487 -5.46 -1.62 -25.92
N SER A 488 -5.45 -1.85 -24.61
CA SER A 488 -5.68 -3.18 -24.01
C SER A 488 -7.07 -3.75 -24.36
N LEU A 489 -8.09 -2.90 -24.34
CA LEU A 489 -9.45 -3.28 -24.70
C LEU A 489 -9.61 -3.50 -26.21
N LEU A 490 -9.01 -2.66 -27.05
CA LEU A 490 -9.03 -2.81 -28.50
C LEU A 490 -8.32 -4.10 -28.92
N ARG A 491 -7.13 -4.37 -28.37
CA ARG A 491 -6.36 -5.60 -28.64
C ARG A 491 -7.18 -6.84 -28.35
N GLU A 492 -7.89 -6.88 -27.22
CA GLU A 492 -8.74 -8.04 -26.89
C GLU A 492 -9.95 -8.17 -27.82
N ARG A 493 -10.55 -7.04 -28.22
CA ARG A 493 -11.66 -7.05 -29.18
C ARG A 493 -11.23 -7.60 -30.54
N TYR A 494 -10.05 -7.24 -31.03
CA TYR A 494 -9.49 -7.80 -32.26
C TYR A 494 -9.19 -9.29 -32.11
N ARG A 495 -8.50 -9.70 -31.05
CA ARG A 495 -8.20 -11.11 -30.78
C ARG A 495 -9.46 -11.98 -30.71
N SER A 496 -10.50 -11.49 -30.04
CA SER A 496 -11.79 -12.18 -29.93
C SER A 496 -12.50 -12.31 -31.28
N ARG A 497 -12.41 -11.29 -32.14
CA ARG A 497 -12.99 -11.31 -33.49
C ARG A 497 -12.27 -12.31 -34.38
N ASP A 498 -10.94 -12.32 -34.35
CA ASP A 498 -10.13 -13.25 -35.15
C ASP A 498 -10.35 -14.70 -34.69
N LEU A 499 -10.52 -14.93 -33.39
CA LEU A 499 -10.86 -16.24 -32.84
C LEU A 499 -12.24 -16.74 -33.33
N LYS A 500 -13.24 -15.85 -33.36
CA LYS A 500 -14.57 -16.18 -33.90
C LYS A 500 -14.51 -16.54 -35.38
N ALA A 501 -13.83 -15.73 -36.19
CA ALA A 501 -13.64 -16.01 -37.62
C ALA A 501 -12.91 -17.34 -37.87
N ALA A 502 -11.91 -17.67 -37.04
CA ALA A 502 -11.18 -18.95 -37.14
C ALA A 502 -12.02 -20.17 -36.73
N LEU A 503 -13.01 -20.01 -35.85
CA LEU A 503 -13.97 -21.05 -35.48
C LEU A 503 -15.04 -21.24 -36.57
N GLU A 504 -15.52 -20.14 -37.16
CA GLU A 504 -16.50 -20.17 -38.27
C GLU A 504 -15.94 -20.81 -39.55
N HIS A 505 -14.62 -20.77 -39.78
CA HIS A 505 -13.97 -21.44 -40.91
C HIS A 505 -13.65 -22.93 -40.67
N LYS A 506 -13.93 -23.47 -39.48
CA LYS A 506 -13.72 -24.89 -39.14
C LYS A 506 -15.01 -25.72 -39.10
N GLU A 507 -16.17 -25.07 -39.21
CA GLU A 507 -17.46 -25.70 -39.49
C GLU A 507 -17.69 -25.76 -41.00
#